data_AF-A0A930VBS3-F1
#
_entry.id   AF-A0A930VBS3-F1
#
_cell.length_a   1.000
_cell.length_b   1.000
_cell.length_c   1.000
_cell.angle_alpha   90.00
_cell.angle_beta   90.00
_cell.angle_gamma   90.00
#
_symmetry.space_group_name_H-M   'P 1'
#
loop_
_entity.id
_entity.type
_entity.pdbx_description
1 polymer ?
#
loop_
_entity_poly.entity_id
_entity_poly.type
_entity_poly.pdbx_seq_one_letter_code
_entity_poly.pdbx_strand_id
1 'polypeptide(L)'
;MPPDIRFFTPDEQAVAAALCDQLLDQHGDPEDPTRVPVVNLIDSRLAEQQTDGWRYQDMPEDAQAWRDTLAALDREATNRFGVGFAAGSRAQQAMVIQAVQDLGSADWHGLVAQHVWSLWSRYACTAFYSHPSAWNEIGFPGPAYPRGYKNPGVDSREPFEVPDAFPDDDPVRSSR
;
A
#
# COMPACT_ATOMS: atom_id res chain seq x y z
N MET A 1 7.02 -17.91 -0.99
CA MET A 1 6.78 -17.58 0.42
C MET A 1 7.25 -16.16 0.64
N PRO A 2 6.47 -15.29 1.31
CA PRO A 2 6.90 -13.93 1.59
C PRO A 2 8.19 -13.89 2.43
N PRO A 3 9.00 -12.82 2.35
CA PRO A 3 10.12 -12.61 3.26
C PRO A 3 9.65 -12.54 4.72
N ASP A 4 10.47 -13.01 5.64
CA ASP A 4 10.20 -12.86 7.07
C ASP A 4 10.34 -11.38 7.49
N ILE A 5 9.50 -10.96 8.45
CA ILE A 5 9.55 -9.63 9.07
C ILE A 5 10.79 -9.55 9.95
N ARG A 6 11.63 -8.55 9.71
CA ARG A 6 12.93 -8.33 10.37
C ARG A 6 13.15 -6.89 10.82
N PHE A 7 12.41 -5.92 10.26
CA PHE A 7 12.56 -4.51 10.60
C PHE A 7 11.54 -4.08 11.65
N PHE A 8 10.24 -4.31 11.40
CA PHE A 8 9.17 -3.93 12.30
C PHE A 8 9.13 -4.79 13.57
N THR A 9 8.80 -4.17 14.69
CA THR A 9 8.34 -4.91 15.87
C THR A 9 6.96 -5.52 15.63
N PRO A 10 6.50 -6.48 16.45
CA PRO A 10 5.16 -7.05 16.30
C PRO A 10 4.03 -6.00 16.33
N ASP A 11 4.16 -4.98 17.18
CA ASP A 11 3.16 -3.91 17.29
C ASP A 11 3.20 -2.99 16.05
N GLU A 12 4.39 -2.61 15.59
CA GLU A 12 4.56 -1.82 14.36
C GLU A 12 4.01 -2.59 13.14
N GLN A 13 4.28 -3.89 13.06
CA GLN A 13 3.78 -4.76 11.99
C GLN A 13 2.25 -4.78 11.98
N ALA A 14 1.61 -4.88 13.14
CA ALA A 14 0.14 -4.90 13.23
C ALA A 14 -0.48 -3.58 12.74
N VAL A 15 0.10 -2.43 13.12
CA VAL A 15 -0.35 -1.11 12.66
C VAL A 15 -0.10 -0.95 11.15
N ALA A 16 1.06 -1.38 10.66
CA ALA A 16 1.40 -1.32 9.24
C ALA A 16 0.48 -2.20 8.40
N ALA A 17 0.10 -3.38 8.89
CA ALA A 17 -0.87 -4.26 8.23
C ALA A 17 -2.23 -3.60 8.12
N ALA A 18 -2.77 -3.09 9.23
CA ALA A 18 -4.04 -2.38 9.22
C ALA A 18 -4.02 -1.16 8.27
N LEU A 19 -2.92 -0.40 8.24
CA LEU A 19 -2.76 0.73 7.33
C LEU A 19 -2.74 0.28 5.87
N CYS A 20 -1.92 -0.72 5.52
CA CYS A 20 -1.82 -1.21 4.15
C CYS A 20 -3.12 -1.83 3.65
N ASP A 21 -3.84 -2.55 4.53
CA ASP A 21 -5.14 -3.13 4.18
C ASP A 21 -6.17 -2.03 3.88
N GLN A 22 -6.17 -0.91 4.62
CA GLN A 22 -7.02 0.25 4.32
C GLN A 22 -6.64 0.95 3.02
N LEU A 23 -5.34 1.08 2.72
CA LEU A 23 -4.87 1.76 1.52
C LEU A 23 -5.10 0.96 0.23
N LEU A 24 -5.14 -0.37 0.32
CA LEU A 24 -5.17 -1.28 -0.82
C LEU A 24 -6.41 -2.17 -0.84
N ASP A 25 -7.37 -1.94 0.05
CA ASP A 25 -8.60 -2.74 0.22
C ASP A 25 -8.34 -4.25 0.42
N GLN A 26 -7.20 -4.61 1.01
CA GLN A 26 -6.78 -6.01 1.21
C GLN A 26 -7.34 -6.65 2.49
N HIS A 27 -8.62 -6.42 2.75
CA HIS A 27 -9.26 -6.85 3.99
C HIS A 27 -9.88 -8.27 3.96
N GLY A 28 -9.52 -9.06 2.95
CA GLY A 28 -9.98 -10.44 2.77
C GLY A 28 -9.34 -11.43 3.75
N ASP A 29 -9.50 -12.71 3.46
CA ASP A 29 -8.88 -13.80 4.24
C ASP A 29 -7.33 -13.67 4.17
N PRO A 30 -6.61 -13.65 5.31
CA PRO A 30 -5.15 -13.68 5.32
C PRO A 30 -4.53 -14.90 4.61
N GLU A 31 -5.27 -16.01 4.49
CA GLU A 31 -4.84 -17.23 3.80
C GLU A 31 -5.16 -17.20 2.29
N ASP A 32 -5.79 -16.15 1.78
CA ASP A 32 -6.08 -16.00 0.35
C ASP A 32 -4.77 -15.97 -0.47
N PRO A 33 -4.56 -16.93 -1.40
CA PRO A 33 -3.34 -16.99 -2.20
C PRO A 33 -3.18 -15.81 -3.18
N THR A 34 -4.24 -15.04 -3.42
CA THR A 34 -4.22 -13.84 -4.25
C THR A 34 -3.80 -12.59 -3.47
N ARG A 35 -3.88 -12.62 -2.13
CA ARG A 35 -3.49 -11.51 -1.24
C ARG A 35 -2.00 -11.25 -1.35
N VAL A 36 -1.63 -9.99 -1.54
CA VAL A 36 -0.24 -9.58 -1.68
C VAL A 36 0.36 -9.32 -0.29
N PRO A 37 1.51 -9.91 0.07
CA PRO A 37 2.14 -9.74 1.38
C PRO A 37 2.86 -8.37 1.49
N VAL A 38 2.10 -7.27 1.38
CA VAL A 38 2.61 -5.90 1.24
C VAL A 38 3.52 -5.49 2.39
N VAL A 39 3.12 -5.76 3.64
CA VAL A 39 3.91 -5.40 4.82
C VAL A 39 5.26 -6.12 4.82
N ASN A 40 5.31 -7.39 4.41
CA ASN A 40 6.56 -8.14 4.32
C ASN A 40 7.52 -7.56 3.27
N LEU A 41 6.97 -7.07 2.15
CA LEU A 41 7.77 -6.43 1.10
C LEU A 41 8.29 -5.06 1.55
N ILE A 42 7.46 -4.26 2.22
CA ILE A 42 7.87 -2.98 2.81
C ILE A 42 8.94 -3.23 3.89
N ASP A 43 8.73 -4.20 4.78
CA ASP A 43 9.66 -4.56 5.84
C ASP A 43 11.02 -4.97 5.28
N SER A 44 11.06 -5.90 4.30
CA SER A 44 12.32 -6.34 3.70
C SER A 44 13.06 -5.17 3.04
N ARG A 45 12.32 -4.29 2.36
CA ARG A 45 12.87 -3.08 1.74
C ARG A 45 13.52 -2.15 2.76
N LEU A 46 12.86 -1.91 3.90
CA LEU A 46 13.38 -1.09 4.99
C LEU A 46 14.56 -1.77 5.70
N ALA A 47 14.49 -3.08 5.93
CA ALA A 47 15.57 -3.87 6.53
C ALA A 47 16.85 -3.85 5.68
N GLU A 48 16.70 -3.84 4.37
CA GLU A 48 17.80 -3.80 3.39
C GLU A 48 18.25 -2.38 3.03
N GLN A 49 17.65 -1.35 3.65
CA GLN A 49 17.95 0.06 3.40
C GLN A 49 17.80 0.45 1.92
N GLN A 50 16.86 -0.19 1.21
CA GLN A 50 16.55 0.14 -0.18
C GLN A 50 15.65 1.38 -0.24
N THR A 51 16.27 2.55 -0.46
CA THR A 51 15.56 3.83 -0.57
C THR A 51 15.16 4.14 -2.02
N ASP A 52 14.36 5.19 -2.20
CA ASP A 52 14.02 5.71 -3.53
C ASP A 52 15.14 6.55 -4.18
N GLY A 53 16.26 6.76 -3.49
CA GLY A 53 17.31 7.68 -3.92
C GLY A 53 16.95 9.16 -3.73
N TRP A 54 15.79 9.47 -3.15
CA TRP A 54 15.38 10.82 -2.76
C TRP A 54 14.46 10.75 -1.54
N ARG A 55 14.37 11.86 -0.80
CA ARG A 55 13.36 12.09 0.26
C ARG A 55 13.04 13.58 0.34
N TYR A 56 11.91 13.92 0.96
CA TYR A 56 11.62 15.32 1.28
C TYR A 56 12.64 15.84 2.32
N GLN A 57 13.04 17.10 2.19
CA GLN A 57 14.07 17.71 3.03
C GLN A 57 13.66 17.76 4.51
N ASP A 58 12.38 17.97 4.76
CA ASP A 58 11.73 18.11 6.07
C ASP A 58 11.28 16.77 6.69
N MET A 59 11.55 15.65 6.01
CA MET A 59 11.26 14.31 6.50
C MET A 59 12.53 13.63 7.03
N PRO A 60 12.42 12.79 8.08
CA PRO A 60 13.50 11.90 8.46
C PRO A 60 13.74 10.84 7.39
N GLU A 61 14.77 10.01 7.58
CA GLU A 61 15.00 8.84 6.72
C GLU A 61 13.79 7.90 6.76
N ASP A 62 13.48 7.26 5.63
CA ASP A 62 12.23 6.50 5.44
C ASP A 62 11.97 5.47 6.55
N ALA A 63 13.01 4.78 7.02
CA ALA A 63 12.91 3.82 8.13
C ALA A 63 12.41 4.46 9.43
N GLN A 64 12.93 5.65 9.78
CA GLN A 64 12.50 6.36 10.97
C GLN A 64 11.12 6.98 10.75
N ALA A 65 10.85 7.53 9.56
CA ALA A 65 9.53 8.06 9.20
C ALA A 65 8.43 6.99 9.34
N TRP A 66 8.70 5.75 8.91
CA TRP A 66 7.77 4.64 9.10
C TRP A 66 7.50 4.37 10.58
N ARG A 67 8.52 4.26 11.44
CA ARG A 67 8.32 4.03 12.88
C ARG A 67 7.53 5.18 13.53
N ASP A 68 7.91 6.42 13.25
CA ASP A 68 7.29 7.61 13.84
C ASP A 68 5.81 7.73 13.45
N THR A 69 5.51 7.51 12.17
CA THR A 69 4.15 7.64 11.65
C THR A 69 3.23 6.50 12.11
N LEU A 70 3.73 5.27 12.26
CA LEU A 70 2.97 4.16 12.85
C LEU A 70 2.65 4.42 14.33
N ALA A 71 3.62 4.92 15.10
CA ALA A 71 3.41 5.30 16.50
C ALA A 71 2.45 6.50 16.65
N ALA A 72 2.44 7.42 15.68
CA ALA A 72 1.46 8.51 15.63
C ALA A 72 0.04 7.99 15.35
N LEU A 73 -0.14 7.08 14.37
CA LEU A 73 -1.42 6.45 14.10
C LEU A 73 -1.99 5.72 15.32
N ASP A 74 -1.16 4.92 15.99
CA ASP A 74 -1.59 4.14 17.15
C ASP A 74 -2.01 5.02 18.33
N ARG A 75 -1.26 6.10 18.60
CA ARG A 75 -1.63 7.10 19.61
C ARG A 75 -2.91 7.83 19.23
N GLU A 76 -3.10 8.21 17.98
CA GLU A 76 -4.33 8.89 17.56
C GLU A 76 -5.56 8.00 17.69
N ALA A 77 -5.47 6.74 17.28
CA ALA A 77 -6.54 5.78 17.48
C ALA A 77 -6.86 5.61 18.96
N THR A 78 -5.82 5.46 19.80
CA THR A 78 -5.98 5.31 21.25
C THR A 78 -6.65 6.55 21.86
N ASN A 79 -6.22 7.75 21.47
CA ASN A 79 -6.77 8.99 21.98
C ASN A 79 -8.21 9.24 21.55
N ARG A 80 -8.59 8.86 20.32
CA ARG A 80 -9.92 9.11 19.75
C ARG A 80 -10.94 8.03 20.12
N PHE A 81 -10.50 6.77 20.22
CA PHE A 81 -11.39 5.60 20.32
C PHE A 81 -11.08 4.69 21.52
N GLY A 82 -10.03 4.97 22.29
CA GLY A 82 -9.64 4.17 23.45
C GLY A 82 -8.98 2.83 23.11
N VAL A 83 -8.66 2.58 21.83
CA VAL A 83 -8.03 1.35 21.34
C VAL A 83 -6.89 1.68 20.37
N GLY A 84 -5.86 0.84 20.33
CA GLY A 84 -4.80 0.95 19.34
C GLY A 84 -5.31 0.84 17.91
N PHE A 85 -4.55 1.37 16.95
CA PHE A 85 -4.99 1.51 15.56
C PHE A 85 -5.30 0.16 14.92
N ALA A 86 -4.42 -0.82 15.12
CA ALA A 86 -4.61 -2.18 14.60
C ALA A 86 -5.84 -2.90 15.21
N ALA A 87 -6.19 -2.58 16.46
CA ALA A 87 -7.34 -3.16 17.16
C ALA A 87 -8.66 -2.43 16.87
N GLY A 88 -8.61 -1.24 16.25
CA GLY A 88 -9.78 -0.49 15.84
C GLY A 88 -10.56 -1.20 14.73
N SER A 89 -11.86 -0.93 14.66
CA SER A 89 -12.69 -1.33 13.51
C SER A 89 -12.22 -0.64 12.22
N ARG A 90 -12.59 -1.19 11.05
CA ARG A 90 -12.23 -0.61 9.75
C ARG A 90 -12.64 0.86 9.61
N ALA A 91 -13.84 1.21 10.11
CA ALA A 91 -14.32 2.58 10.11
C ALA A 91 -13.48 3.50 11.01
N GLN A 92 -13.02 3.01 12.17
CA GLN A 92 -12.13 3.77 13.06
C GLN A 92 -10.76 4.00 12.43
N GLN A 93 -10.18 2.96 11.83
CA GLN A 93 -8.91 3.07 11.10
C GLN A 93 -9.01 4.08 9.95
N ALA A 94 -10.05 3.97 9.12
CA ALA A 94 -10.32 4.90 8.03
C ALA A 94 -10.47 6.35 8.51
N MET A 95 -11.17 6.59 9.63
CA MET A 95 -11.30 7.94 10.22
C MET A 95 -9.96 8.54 10.67
N VAL A 96 -9.04 7.73 11.21
CA VAL A 96 -7.70 8.23 11.57
C VAL A 96 -6.90 8.54 10.31
N ILE A 97 -6.85 7.62 9.34
CA ILE A 97 -6.12 7.82 8.07
C ILE A 97 -6.65 9.05 7.33
N GLN A 98 -7.98 9.18 7.20
CA GLN A 98 -8.62 10.30 6.52
C GLN A 98 -8.24 11.63 7.17
N ALA A 99 -8.19 11.68 8.51
CA ALA A 99 -7.81 12.90 9.21
C ALA A 99 -6.36 13.31 8.91
N VAL A 100 -5.44 12.38 8.64
CA VAL A 100 -4.08 12.70 8.18
C VAL A 100 -4.10 13.23 6.75
N GLN A 101 -4.89 12.61 5.86
CA GLN A 101 -5.03 13.07 4.48
C GLN A 101 -5.62 14.49 4.40
N ASP A 102 -6.64 14.78 5.21
CA ASP A 102 -7.36 16.06 5.24
C ASP A 102 -6.49 17.22 5.71
N LEU A 103 -5.41 16.97 6.46
CA LEU A 103 -4.46 18.00 6.89
C LEU A 103 -3.67 18.60 5.71
N GLY A 104 -3.56 17.89 4.58
CA GLY A 104 -2.79 18.36 3.43
C GLY A 104 -1.36 18.71 3.83
N SER A 105 -0.93 19.95 3.59
CA SER A 105 0.44 20.39 3.92
C SER A 105 0.63 20.85 5.38
N ALA A 106 -0.36 20.67 6.26
CA ALA A 106 -0.25 21.04 7.67
C ALA A 106 0.65 20.07 8.46
N ASP A 107 1.07 20.53 9.65
CA ASP A 107 1.83 19.72 10.61
C ASP A 107 0.98 18.57 11.16
N TRP A 108 1.60 17.40 11.23
CA TRP A 108 1.08 16.19 11.85
C TRP A 108 2.19 15.52 12.66
N HIS A 109 2.19 15.76 13.98
CA HIS A 109 3.20 15.25 14.92
C HIS A 109 4.64 15.64 14.55
N GLY A 110 4.84 16.87 14.05
CA GLY A 110 6.17 17.35 13.64
C GLY A 110 6.58 16.94 12.22
N LEU A 111 5.69 16.31 11.45
CA LEU A 111 5.89 15.95 10.04
C LEU A 111 4.85 16.64 9.16
N VAL A 112 5.16 16.89 7.89
CA VAL A 112 4.16 17.41 6.94
C VAL A 112 3.23 16.27 6.49
N ALA A 113 1.93 16.38 6.75
CA ALA A 113 0.97 15.28 6.56
C ALA A 113 0.92 14.78 5.10
N GLN A 114 1.02 15.68 4.12
CA GLN A 114 1.10 15.33 2.69
C GLN A 114 2.34 14.50 2.36
N HIS A 115 3.48 14.76 2.99
CA HIS A 115 4.70 13.97 2.80
C HIS A 115 4.57 12.58 3.43
N VAL A 116 3.90 12.48 4.57
CA VAL A 116 3.53 11.19 5.19
C VAL A 116 2.61 10.39 4.29
N TRP A 117 1.55 11.00 3.76
CA TRP A 117 0.65 10.35 2.79
C TRP A 117 1.42 9.85 1.56
N SER A 118 2.33 10.68 1.05
CA SER A 118 3.21 10.33 -0.07
C SER A 118 4.11 9.13 0.27
N LEU A 119 4.70 9.08 1.47
CA LEU A 119 5.53 7.96 1.93
C LEU A 119 4.72 6.66 1.95
N TRP A 120 3.57 6.65 2.63
CA TRP A 120 2.74 5.45 2.76
C TRP A 120 2.28 4.92 1.40
N SER A 121 1.69 5.80 0.58
CA SER A 121 1.15 5.41 -0.73
C SER A 121 2.26 4.93 -1.68
N ARG A 122 3.43 5.59 -1.71
CA ARG A 122 4.56 5.14 -2.53
C ARG A 122 5.00 3.73 -2.18
N TYR A 123 5.21 3.45 -0.89
CA TYR A 123 5.67 2.14 -0.44
C TYR A 123 4.61 1.06 -0.63
N ALA A 124 3.35 1.34 -0.27
CA ALA A 124 2.24 0.43 -0.45
C ALA A 124 2.04 0.07 -1.93
N CYS A 125 1.94 1.07 -2.82
CA CYS A 125 1.76 0.84 -4.25
C CYS A 125 2.96 0.16 -4.89
N THR A 126 4.20 0.53 -4.50
CA THR A 126 5.41 -0.14 -5.02
C THR A 126 5.42 -1.62 -4.65
N ALA A 127 5.12 -1.95 -3.40
CA ALA A 127 5.04 -3.33 -2.95
C ALA A 127 3.90 -4.08 -3.66
N PHE A 128 2.71 -3.50 -3.71
CA PHE A 128 1.52 -4.12 -4.30
C PHE A 128 1.69 -4.39 -5.80
N TYR A 129 2.00 -3.36 -6.59
CA TYR A 129 2.16 -3.46 -8.04
C TYR A 129 3.50 -4.08 -8.48
N SER A 130 4.30 -4.61 -7.55
CA SER A 130 5.43 -5.49 -7.90
C SER A 130 5.05 -6.97 -7.93
N HIS A 131 3.84 -7.32 -7.45
CA HIS A 131 3.42 -8.70 -7.31
C HIS A 131 2.63 -9.20 -8.54
N PRO A 132 2.92 -10.40 -9.07
CA PRO A 132 2.22 -10.95 -10.24
C PRO A 132 0.70 -11.05 -10.10
N SER A 133 0.19 -11.27 -8.88
CA SER A 133 -1.27 -11.30 -8.65
C SER A 133 -1.93 -9.95 -8.95
N ALA A 134 -1.30 -8.84 -8.56
CA ALA A 134 -1.80 -7.50 -8.84
C ALA A 134 -1.74 -7.18 -10.34
N TRP A 135 -0.72 -7.68 -11.05
CA TRP A 135 -0.65 -7.56 -12.51
C TRP A 135 -1.79 -8.29 -13.20
N ASN A 136 -2.07 -9.52 -12.77
CA ASN A 136 -3.17 -10.32 -13.30
C ASN A 136 -4.53 -9.64 -13.07
N GLU A 137 -4.74 -9.05 -11.90
CA GLU A 137 -5.96 -8.31 -11.56
C GLU A 137 -6.22 -7.13 -12.51
N ILE A 138 -5.19 -6.36 -12.84
CA ILE A 138 -5.32 -5.19 -13.74
C ILE A 138 -5.14 -5.53 -15.23
N GLY A 139 -5.02 -6.82 -15.57
CA GLY A 139 -4.79 -7.27 -16.95
C GLY A 139 -3.41 -6.92 -17.53
N PHE A 140 -2.43 -6.62 -16.67
CA PHE A 140 -1.05 -6.38 -17.09
C PHE A 140 -0.32 -7.73 -17.24
N PRO A 141 0.20 -8.09 -18.43
CA PRO A 141 0.83 -9.38 -18.65
C PRO A 141 2.27 -9.47 -18.09
N GLY A 142 2.75 -8.40 -17.42
CA GLY A 142 4.08 -8.32 -16.83
C GLY A 142 5.07 -7.53 -17.70
N PRO A 143 6.33 -7.38 -17.24
CA PRO A 143 7.33 -6.61 -17.97
C PRO A 143 7.65 -7.25 -19.33
N ALA A 144 8.01 -6.41 -20.30
CA ALA A 144 8.33 -6.86 -21.66
C ALA A 144 9.46 -7.90 -21.69
N TYR A 145 10.45 -7.79 -20.80
CA TYR A 145 11.58 -8.71 -20.79
C TYR A 145 11.19 -10.10 -20.26
N PRO A 146 11.64 -11.22 -20.88
CA PRO A 146 12.58 -11.29 -22.01
C PRO A 146 11.94 -11.31 -23.40
N ARG A 147 10.61 -11.33 -23.53
CA ARG A 147 9.92 -11.62 -24.80
C ARG A 147 9.73 -10.41 -25.72
N GLY A 148 9.71 -9.21 -25.16
CA GLY A 148 9.27 -7.97 -25.82
C GLY A 148 7.74 -7.87 -25.94
N TYR A 149 7.25 -6.66 -26.20
CA TYR A 149 5.92 -6.41 -26.75
C TYR A 149 6.05 -6.23 -28.26
N LYS A 150 5.27 -6.98 -29.05
CA LYS A 150 5.28 -6.96 -30.51
C LYS A 150 4.32 -5.93 -31.10
N ASN A 151 3.22 -5.64 -30.42
CA ASN A 151 2.09 -4.87 -30.92
C ASN A 151 1.97 -3.52 -30.17
N PRO A 152 2.72 -2.48 -30.58
CA PRO A 152 2.80 -1.20 -29.84
C PRO A 152 1.62 -0.24 -30.09
N GLY A 153 0.62 -0.64 -30.87
CA GLY A 153 -0.53 0.23 -31.18
C GLY A 153 -1.47 0.36 -30.00
N VAL A 154 -2.16 1.50 -29.90
CA VAL A 154 -3.27 1.68 -28.94
C VAL A 154 -4.33 0.59 -29.20
N ASP A 155 -4.84 -0.01 -28.12
CA ASP A 155 -5.77 -1.15 -28.13
C ASP A 155 -5.30 -2.39 -28.91
N SER A 156 -4.00 -2.46 -29.25
CA SER A 156 -3.41 -3.63 -29.89
C SER A 156 -3.04 -4.65 -28.83
N ARG A 157 -3.44 -5.91 -29.06
CA ARG A 157 -3.22 -7.01 -28.13
C ARG A 157 -2.10 -7.91 -28.57
N GLU A 158 -1.31 -8.41 -27.65
CA GLU A 158 -0.38 -9.51 -27.95
C GLU A 158 -1.14 -10.80 -28.29
N PRO A 159 -0.55 -11.74 -29.04
CA PRO A 159 -1.22 -13.01 -29.39
C PRO A 159 -1.65 -13.87 -28.20
N PHE A 160 -1.10 -13.60 -27.01
CA PHE A 160 -1.41 -14.29 -25.76
C PHE A 160 -2.36 -13.49 -24.85
N GLU A 161 -2.65 -12.23 -25.19
CA GLU A 161 -3.62 -11.42 -24.45
C GLU A 161 -5.03 -11.76 -24.92
N VAL A 162 -5.95 -11.77 -23.96
CA VAL A 162 -7.37 -12.04 -24.20
C VAL A 162 -8.11 -10.70 -24.14
N PRO A 163 -9.09 -10.44 -25.01
CA PRO A 163 -9.99 -9.31 -24.84
C PRO A 163 -10.66 -9.37 -23.46
N ASP A 164 -10.98 -8.19 -22.92
CA ASP A 164 -11.82 -8.09 -21.73
C ASP A 164 -13.10 -8.90 -21.94
N ALA A 165 -13.42 -9.74 -20.96
CA ALA A 165 -14.59 -10.61 -21.01
C ALA A 165 -15.89 -9.81 -20.89
N PHE A 166 -15.85 -8.62 -20.26
CA PHE A 166 -17.02 -7.80 -19.97
C PHE A 166 -16.74 -6.31 -20.21
N PRO A 167 -16.45 -5.90 -21.46
CA PRO A 167 -16.02 -4.52 -21.76
C PRO A 167 -17.08 -3.44 -21.51
N ASP A 168 -18.36 -3.83 -21.41
CA ASP A 168 -19.48 -2.94 -21.10
C ASP A 168 -19.81 -2.90 -19.60
N ASP A 169 -19.14 -3.73 -18.78
CA ASP A 169 -19.37 -3.79 -17.35
C ASP A 169 -18.61 -2.63 -16.70
N ASP A 170 -19.35 -1.65 -16.17
CA ASP A 170 -18.78 -0.53 -15.44
C ASP A 170 -18.48 -1.00 -14.01
N PRO A 171 -17.20 -1.20 -13.62
CA PRO A 171 -16.86 -1.77 -12.32
C PRO A 171 -17.29 -0.88 -11.15
N VAL A 172 -17.66 0.38 -11.40
CA VAL A 172 -18.16 1.33 -10.40
C VAL A 172 -19.69 1.31 -10.31
N ARG A 173 -20.39 0.82 -11.34
CA ARG A 173 -21.84 0.69 -11.35
C ARG A 173 -22.23 -0.77 -11.23
N SER A 174 -22.31 -1.27 -10.00
CA SER A 174 -22.90 -2.60 -9.78
C SER A 174 -24.31 -2.64 -10.38
N SER A 175 -24.50 -3.50 -11.38
CA SER A 175 -25.83 -3.94 -11.79
C SER A 175 -26.46 -4.68 -10.60
N ARG A 176 -27.41 -4.01 -9.96
CA ARG A 176 -28.29 -4.60 -8.93
C ARG A 176 -29.25 -5.62 -9.53
#